data_AF-A0A2Y9D9N0-F1
#
_entry.id   AF-A0A2Y9D9N0-F1
#
_cell.length_a   1.000
_cell.length_b   1.000
_cell.length_c   1.000
_cell.angle_alpha   90.00
_cell.angle_beta   90.00
_cell.angle_gamma   90.00
#
_symmetry.space_group_name_H-M   'P 1'
#
loop_
_entity.id
_entity.type
_entity.pdbx_description
1 polymer ?
#
loop_
_entity_poly.entity_id
_entity_poly.type
_entity_poly.pdbx_seq_one_letter_code
_entity_poly.pdbx_strand_id
1 'polypeptide(L)'
;MQKYPNPMNPNVVGVDVLHRHVDPSGKLHSHRLLSTEWGLPSIVKSLIGAARPKTYVQEHSVVDPVEKTMELKSTNISFTNMVSVDERLIYKPHPQDPEKTVLTQEAIISVKGVSLSSYLEGLMASTMSSNANKGREAMEWVIRKLNAEIEELTASARGSMRTPMAAAAFVEK
;
A
#
# COMPACT_ATOMS: atom_id res chain seq x y z
N MET A 1 -3.33 -3.73 -6.69
CA MET A 1 -2.27 -2.90 -6.09
C MET A 1 -1.25 -3.83 -5.45
N GLN A 2 0.02 -3.76 -5.86
CA GLN A 2 1.08 -4.71 -5.51
C GLN A 2 2.14 -4.09 -4.59
N LYS A 3 1.74 -3.20 -3.68
CA LYS A 3 2.69 -2.52 -2.76
C LYS A 3 3.45 -3.50 -1.87
N TYR A 4 2.87 -4.66 -1.58
CA TYR A 4 3.47 -5.69 -0.74
C TYR A 4 3.61 -7.01 -1.51
N PRO A 5 4.66 -7.80 -1.24
CA PRO A 5 5.77 -7.52 -0.30
C PRO A 5 6.76 -6.48 -0.86
N ASN A 6 7.41 -5.71 0.02
CA ASN A 6 8.51 -4.79 -0.32
C ASN A 6 9.59 -4.77 0.78
N PRO A 7 10.86 -4.52 0.44
CA PRO A 7 11.97 -4.56 1.40
C PRO A 7 11.92 -3.45 2.47
N MET A 8 11.20 -2.35 2.22
CA MET A 8 11.14 -1.21 3.16
C MET A 8 10.16 -1.44 4.32
N ASN A 9 9.21 -2.36 4.17
CA ASN A 9 8.21 -2.69 5.17
C ASN A 9 8.18 -4.20 5.46
N PRO A 10 9.25 -4.77 6.04
CA PRO A 10 9.33 -6.19 6.34
C PRO A 10 8.31 -6.63 7.41
N ASN A 11 7.80 -5.69 8.19
CA ASN A 11 6.86 -5.94 9.28
C ASN A 11 5.45 -6.30 8.77
N VAL A 12 5.15 -6.10 7.48
CA VAL A 12 3.87 -6.51 6.89
C VAL A 12 4.01 -7.96 6.43
N VAL A 13 3.45 -8.88 7.23
CA VAL A 13 3.62 -10.32 7.03
C VAL A 13 2.55 -10.94 6.14
N GLY A 14 1.40 -10.26 5.96
CA GLY A 14 0.33 -10.75 5.10
C GLY A 14 -0.67 -9.65 4.73
N VAL A 15 -1.21 -9.74 3.52
CA VAL A 15 -2.20 -8.82 2.98
C VAL A 15 -3.28 -9.63 2.26
N ASP A 16 -4.50 -9.57 2.77
CA ASP A 16 -5.65 -10.27 2.20
C ASP A 16 -6.65 -9.28 1.64
N VAL A 17 -7.22 -9.56 0.46
CA VAL A 17 -8.34 -8.79 -0.08
C VAL A 17 -9.63 -9.44 0.39
N LEU A 18 -10.32 -8.77 1.32
CA LEU A 18 -11.57 -9.28 1.88
C LEU A 18 -12.75 -9.09 0.92
N HIS A 19 -12.78 -7.95 0.23
CA HIS A 19 -13.85 -7.62 -0.69
C HIS A 19 -13.36 -6.64 -1.75
N ARG A 20 -13.85 -6.80 -2.98
CA ARG A 20 -13.58 -5.87 -4.09
C ARG A 20 -14.78 -5.83 -5.01
N HIS A 21 -15.25 -4.62 -5.31
CA HIS A 21 -16.35 -4.41 -6.23
C HIS A 21 -16.20 -3.08 -6.96
N VAL A 22 -16.90 -2.95 -8.09
CA VAL A 22 -17.05 -1.69 -8.81
C VAL A 22 -18.44 -1.15 -8.50
N ASP A 23 -18.52 0.10 -8.08
CA ASP A 23 -19.81 0.73 -7.78
C ASP A 23 -20.54 1.17 -9.07
N PRO A 24 -21.84 1.53 -9.01
CA PRO A 24 -22.58 1.99 -10.19
C PRO A 24 -22.00 3.25 -10.85
N SER A 25 -21.16 4.01 -10.14
CA SER A 25 -20.46 5.18 -10.69
C SER A 25 -19.14 4.82 -11.39
N GLY A 26 -18.75 3.54 -11.41
CA GLY A 26 -17.54 3.04 -12.04
C GLY A 26 -16.30 3.10 -11.16
N LYS A 27 -16.42 3.40 -9.85
CA LYS A 27 -15.28 3.45 -8.94
C LYS A 27 -14.99 2.08 -8.36
N LEU A 28 -13.71 1.75 -8.26
CA LEU A 28 -13.26 0.47 -7.71
C LEU A 28 -13.05 0.61 -6.20
N HIS A 29 -13.86 -0.12 -5.43
CA HIS A 29 -13.73 -0.23 -3.98
C HIS A 29 -13.00 -1.52 -3.63
N SER A 30 -12.05 -1.44 -2.70
CA SER A 30 -11.34 -2.61 -2.19
C SER A 30 -11.16 -2.53 -0.68
N HIS A 31 -11.57 -3.57 0.02
CA HIS A 31 -11.30 -3.79 1.43
C HIS A 31 -10.18 -4.81 1.57
N ARG A 32 -9.16 -4.45 2.33
CA ARG A 32 -8.00 -5.29 2.60
C ARG A 32 -7.78 -5.40 4.10
N LEU A 33 -7.26 -6.55 4.51
CA LEU A 33 -6.78 -6.80 5.85
C LEU A 33 -5.26 -6.94 5.79
N LEU A 34 -4.56 -6.11 6.54
CA LEU A 34 -3.12 -6.18 6.66
C LEU A 34 -2.80 -6.78 8.02
N SER A 35 -1.94 -7.80 8.02
CA SER A 35 -1.36 -8.37 9.23
C SER A 35 0.08 -7.88 9.35
N THR A 36 0.38 -7.31 10.50
CA THR A 36 1.68 -6.70 10.79
C THR A 36 2.25 -7.30 12.06
N GLU A 37 3.52 -7.60 12.06
CA GLU A 37 4.27 -7.97 13.26
C GLU A 37 5.02 -6.73 13.72
N TRP A 38 4.36 -5.91 14.54
CA TRP A 38 5.01 -4.75 15.13
C TRP A 38 5.88 -5.17 16.30
N GLY A 39 7.15 -4.77 16.24
CA GLY A 39 7.99 -4.65 17.43
C GLY A 39 7.49 -3.49 18.28
N LEU A 40 6.33 -3.65 18.94
CA LEU A 40 5.78 -2.63 19.83
C LEU A 40 6.87 -2.16 20.80
N PRO A 41 6.99 -0.84 21.07
CA PRO A 41 7.92 -0.32 22.07
C PRO A 41 7.73 -1.06 23.39
N SER A 42 8.81 -1.30 24.12
CA SER A 42 8.79 -2.13 25.34
C SER A 42 7.75 -1.66 26.38
N ILE A 43 7.50 -0.35 26.45
CA ILE A 43 6.46 0.25 27.30
C ILE A 43 5.06 -0.21 26.88
N VAL A 44 4.78 -0.25 25.58
CA VAL A 44 3.50 -0.70 25.04
C VAL A 44 3.35 -2.21 25.22
N LYS A 45 4.42 -3.00 25.03
CA LYS A 45 4.41 -4.45 25.32
C LYS A 45 4.11 -4.75 26.79
N SER A 46 4.66 -3.95 27.71
CA SER A 46 4.42 -4.09 29.15
C SER A 46 2.97 -3.78 29.53
N LEU A 47 2.37 -2.75 28.92
CA LEU A 47 0.97 -2.37 29.15
C LEU A 47 -0.04 -3.34 28.55
N ILE A 48 0.26 -3.90 27.37
CA ILE A 48 -0.66 -4.73 26.58
C ILE A 48 -0.65 -6.20 27.01
N GLY A 49 0.35 -6.63 27.77
CA GLY A 49 0.59 -8.03 28.07
C GLY A 49 1.16 -8.77 26.86
N ALA A 50 2.13 -9.67 27.10
CA ALA A 50 2.98 -10.31 26.10
C ALA A 50 2.27 -11.26 25.09
N ALA A 51 0.95 -11.21 24.96
CA ALA A 51 0.20 -12.35 24.43
C ALA A 51 0.09 -12.41 22.89
N ARG A 52 0.20 -11.31 22.13
CA ARG A 52 0.07 -11.39 20.65
C ARG A 52 0.97 -10.38 19.92
N PRO A 53 1.97 -10.84 19.14
CA PRO A 53 2.87 -9.96 18.38
C PRO A 53 2.24 -9.41 17.09
N LYS A 54 1.10 -9.97 16.67
CA LYS A 54 0.41 -9.60 15.42
C LYS A 54 -0.65 -8.54 15.66
N THR A 55 -0.54 -7.44 14.93
CA THR A 55 -1.52 -6.37 14.83
C THR A 55 -2.22 -6.42 13.47
N TYR A 56 -3.51 -6.15 13.48
CA TYR A 56 -4.33 -6.11 12.28
C TYR A 56 -4.73 -4.68 11.94
N VAL A 57 -4.68 -4.36 10.67
CA VAL A 57 -5.09 -3.06 10.11
C VAL A 57 -6.11 -3.32 9.01
N GLN A 58 -7.25 -2.65 9.09
CA GLN A 58 -8.23 -2.62 8.02
C GLN A 58 -7.86 -1.48 7.07
N GLU A 59 -7.86 -1.78 5.78
CA GLU A 59 -7.61 -0.79 4.74
C GLU A 59 -8.78 -0.78 3.75
N HIS A 60 -9.27 0.41 3.45
CA HIS A 60 -10.30 0.63 2.45
C HIS A 60 -9.76 1.61 1.40
N SER A 61 -9.75 1.18 0.14
CA SER A 61 -9.31 2.01 -0.97
C SER A 61 -10.39 2.18 -2.03
N VAL A 62 -10.53 3.41 -2.52
CA VAL A 62 -11.42 3.78 -3.62
C VAL A 62 -10.58 4.34 -4.76
N VAL A 63 -10.74 3.80 -5.95
CA VAL A 63 -10.06 4.28 -7.17
C VAL A 63 -11.12 4.82 -8.13
N ASP A 64 -10.98 6.09 -8.48
CA ASP A 64 -11.79 6.77 -9.48
C ASP A 64 -10.98 6.88 -10.78
N PRO A 65 -11.32 6.12 -11.83
CA PRO A 65 -10.58 6.15 -13.09
C PRO A 65 -10.86 7.42 -13.91
N VAL A 66 -11.98 8.10 -13.69
CA VAL A 66 -12.37 9.31 -14.45
C VAL A 66 -11.60 10.50 -13.90
N GLU A 67 -11.67 10.72 -12.59
CA GLU A 67 -10.95 11.79 -11.91
C GLU A 67 -9.47 11.47 -11.69
N LYS A 68 -9.04 10.24 -12.00
CA LYS A 68 -7.69 9.70 -11.75
C LYS A 68 -7.26 9.85 -10.29
N THR A 69 -8.20 9.68 -9.37
CA THR A 69 -7.92 9.81 -7.93
C THR A 69 -7.95 8.45 -7.27
N MET A 70 -7.05 8.27 -6.30
CA MET A 70 -7.08 7.10 -5.43
C MET A 70 -7.05 7.56 -3.98
N GLU A 71 -8.09 7.21 -3.23
CA GLU A 71 -8.17 7.44 -1.80
C GLU A 71 -7.96 6.11 -1.06
N LEU A 72 -7.24 6.16 0.04
CA LEU A 72 -6.95 5.01 0.88
C LEU A 72 -7.09 5.43 2.34
N LYS A 73 -7.88 4.66 3.09
CA LYS A 73 -8.11 4.85 4.52
C LYS A 73 -7.70 3.59 5.25
N SER A 74 -6.83 3.75 6.24
CA SER A 74 -6.30 2.65 7.03
C SER A 74 -6.56 2.91 8.50
N THR A 75 -7.16 1.94 9.19
CA THR A 75 -7.46 2.01 10.61
C THR A 75 -6.99 0.72 11.28
N ASN A 76 -6.30 0.81 12.43
CA ASN A 76 -5.95 -0.38 13.19
C ASN A 76 -7.23 -1.04 13.76
N ILE A 77 -7.31 -2.37 13.67
CA ILE A 77 -8.37 -3.14 14.33
C ILE A 77 -7.90 -3.52 15.74
N SER A 78 -6.64 -3.96 15.85
CA SER A 78 -6.04 -4.37 17.12
C SER A 78 -5.74 -3.17 18.02
N PHE A 79 -5.99 -3.30 19.32
CA PHE A 79 -5.64 -2.32 20.36
C PHE A 79 -6.34 -0.96 20.26
N THR A 80 -7.44 -0.87 19.51
CA THR A 80 -8.30 0.33 19.39
C THR A 80 -8.86 0.84 20.72
N ASN A 81 -8.93 -0.02 21.74
CA ASN A 81 -9.31 0.36 23.10
C ASN A 81 -8.26 1.23 23.80
N MET A 82 -6.99 1.19 23.37
CA MET A 82 -5.89 1.99 23.93
C MET A 82 -5.41 3.04 22.94
N VAL A 83 -5.18 2.65 21.69
CA VAL A 83 -4.73 3.56 20.64
C VAL A 83 -5.48 3.29 19.35
N SER A 84 -6.10 4.33 18.80
CA SER A 84 -6.61 4.34 17.41
C SER A 84 -5.68 5.16 16.54
N VAL A 85 -5.32 4.64 15.38
CA VAL A 85 -4.57 5.32 14.33
C VAL A 85 -5.40 5.24 13.08
N ASP A 86 -5.87 6.40 12.63
CA ASP A 86 -6.65 6.56 11.42
C ASP A 86 -5.81 7.32 10.42
N GLU A 87 -5.38 6.65 9.37
CA GLU A 87 -4.53 7.18 8.31
C GLU A 87 -5.33 7.33 7.02
N ARG A 88 -5.14 8.46 6.33
CA ARG A 88 -5.77 8.78 5.07
C ARG A 88 -4.74 9.22 4.05
N LEU A 89 -4.67 8.52 2.92
CA LEU A 89 -3.81 8.84 1.78
C LEU A 89 -4.68 9.19 0.58
N ILE A 90 -4.27 10.21 -0.16
CA ILE A 90 -4.91 10.64 -1.40
C ILE A 90 -3.83 10.81 -2.46
N TYR A 91 -3.98 10.06 -3.56
CA TYR A 91 -3.16 10.18 -4.74
C TYR A 91 -3.94 10.92 -5.84
N LYS A 92 -3.34 11.97 -6.40
CA LYS A 92 -3.89 12.75 -7.52
C LYS A 92 -2.81 13.13 -8.51
N PRO A 93 -3.13 13.34 -9.81
CA PRO A 93 -2.18 13.92 -10.76
C PRO A 93 -1.75 15.32 -10.28
N HIS A 94 -0.50 15.68 -10.56
CA HIS A 94 0.02 16.99 -10.20
C HIS A 94 -0.62 18.08 -11.10
N PRO A 95 -1.13 19.18 -10.53
CA PRO A 95 -1.96 20.13 -11.28
C PRO A 95 -1.23 20.84 -12.42
N GLN A 96 0.09 21.01 -12.32
CA GLN A 96 0.92 21.60 -13.39
C GLN A 96 1.70 20.58 -14.23
N ASP A 97 1.77 19.31 -13.80
CA ASP A 97 2.64 18.31 -14.44
C ASP A 97 1.95 16.94 -14.44
N PRO A 98 1.19 16.61 -15.51
CA PRO A 98 0.39 15.38 -15.57
C PRO A 98 1.20 14.09 -15.41
N GLU A 99 2.52 14.12 -15.60
CA GLU A 99 3.41 12.96 -15.44
C GLU A 99 3.77 12.69 -13.96
N LYS A 100 3.47 13.63 -13.06
CA LYS A 100 3.72 13.49 -11.62
C LYS A 100 2.43 13.17 -10.87
N THR A 101 2.57 12.40 -9.80
CA THR A 101 1.48 12.12 -8.86
C THR A 101 1.79 12.77 -7.52
N VAL A 102 0.84 13.54 -7.00
CA VAL A 102 0.87 14.11 -5.65
C VAL A 102 0.26 13.11 -4.68
N LEU A 103 1.02 12.78 -3.63
CA LEU A 103 0.53 12.04 -2.48
C LEU A 103 0.32 13.02 -1.32
N THR A 104 -0.92 13.11 -0.84
CA THR A 104 -1.26 13.76 0.43
C THR A 104 -1.53 12.68 1.47
N GLN A 105 -0.85 12.76 2.62
CA GLN A 105 -0.98 11.80 3.71
C GLN A 105 -1.35 12.56 4.99
N GLU A 106 -2.41 12.10 5.63
CA GLU A 106 -2.91 12.61 6.90
C GLU A 106 -3.03 11.43 7.87
N ALA A 107 -2.76 11.64 9.15
CA ALA A 107 -3.23 10.69 10.13
C ALA A 107 -3.57 11.32 11.47
N ILE A 108 -4.45 10.62 12.16
CA ILE A 108 -5.00 11.02 13.44
C ILE A 108 -4.67 9.89 14.41
N ILE A 109 -3.91 10.22 15.45
CA ILE A 109 -3.55 9.32 16.53
C ILE A 109 -4.39 9.69 17.75
N SER A 110 -5.20 8.75 18.22
CA SER A 110 -6.03 8.92 19.42
C SER A 110 -5.59 7.94 20.49
N VAL A 111 -5.05 8.45 21.59
CA VAL A 111 -4.64 7.64 22.75
C VAL A 111 -5.71 7.77 23.85
N LYS A 112 -6.19 6.65 24.37
CA LYS A 112 -7.24 6.58 25.40
C LYS A 112 -6.75 5.83 26.63
N GLY A 113 -7.06 6.35 27.82
CA GLY A 113 -6.96 5.61 29.08
C GLY A 113 -5.55 5.44 29.67
N VAL A 114 -4.56 6.21 29.23
CA VAL A 114 -3.18 6.17 29.76
C VAL A 114 -2.70 7.55 30.19
N SER A 115 -2.11 7.64 31.39
CA SER A 115 -1.58 8.88 31.99
C SER A 115 -0.31 9.43 31.31
N LEU A 116 0.24 8.69 30.34
CA LEU A 116 1.43 9.05 29.54
C LEU A 116 1.06 9.39 28.09
N SER A 117 -0.13 9.96 27.86
CA SER A 117 -0.67 10.22 26.52
C SER A 117 0.31 10.99 25.64
N SER A 118 0.91 12.08 26.13
CA SER A 118 1.82 12.93 25.34
C SER A 118 3.10 12.23 24.89
N TYR A 119 3.69 11.38 25.72
CA TYR A 119 4.89 10.62 25.36
C TYR A 119 4.59 9.54 24.32
N LEU A 120 3.47 8.82 24.50
CA LEU A 120 3.03 7.81 23.54
C LEU A 120 2.62 8.45 22.21
N GLU A 121 1.93 9.58 22.23
CA GLU A 121 1.60 10.37 21.04
C GLU A 121 2.87 10.76 20.27
N GLY A 122 3.91 11.27 20.95
CA GLY A 122 5.19 11.61 20.32
C GLY A 122 5.92 10.42 19.71
N LEU A 123 5.94 9.28 20.41
CA LEU A 123 6.50 8.02 19.87
C LEU A 123 5.73 7.52 18.65
N MET A 124 4.39 7.61 18.67
CA MET A 124 3.59 7.17 17.54
C MET A 124 3.71 8.13 16.36
N ALA A 125 3.70 9.44 16.59
CA ALA A 125 3.90 10.45 15.54
C ALA A 125 5.25 10.28 14.84
N SER A 126 6.35 10.11 15.60
CA SER A 126 7.67 9.86 15.03
C SER A 126 7.74 8.55 14.23
N THR A 127 7.13 7.48 14.76
CA THR A 127 7.02 6.19 14.07
C THR A 127 6.25 6.33 12.75
N MET A 128 5.15 7.07 12.76
CA MET A 128 4.31 7.26 11.59
C MET A 128 4.99 8.13 10.52
N SER A 129 5.72 9.15 10.94
CA SER A 129 6.59 9.94 10.06
C SER A 129 7.67 9.07 9.39
N SER A 130 8.32 8.18 10.15
CA SER A 130 9.26 7.20 9.60
C SER A 130 8.57 6.26 8.60
N ASN A 131 7.36 5.80 8.90
CA ASN A 131 6.57 4.94 8.02
C ASN A 131 6.13 5.65 6.72
N ALA A 132 5.82 6.94 6.78
CA ALA A 132 5.50 7.75 5.60
C ALA A 132 6.67 7.75 4.60
N ASN A 133 7.89 7.97 5.09
CA ASN A 133 9.11 7.93 4.27
C ASN A 133 9.33 6.54 3.65
N LYS A 134 9.24 5.47 4.46
CA LYS A 134 9.33 4.08 3.97
C LYS A 134 8.23 3.76 2.95
N GLY A 135 7.04 4.31 3.13
CA GLY A 135 5.90 4.15 2.23
C GLY A 135 6.19 4.73 0.86
N ARG A 136 6.80 5.91 0.80
CA ARG A 136 7.22 6.56 -0.45
C ARG A 136 8.32 5.77 -1.17
N GLU A 137 9.36 5.38 -0.45
CA GLU A 137 10.47 4.58 -1.01
C GLU A 137 9.98 3.23 -1.54
N ALA A 138 9.08 2.56 -0.81
CA ALA A 138 8.46 1.31 -1.24
C ALA A 138 7.69 1.48 -2.55
N MET A 139 6.91 2.55 -2.67
CA MET A 139 6.15 2.83 -3.90
C MET A 139 7.07 3.12 -5.08
N GLU A 140 8.12 3.94 -4.88
CA GLU A 140 9.11 4.20 -5.93
C GLU A 140 9.81 2.92 -6.39
N TRP A 141 10.14 2.02 -5.46
CA TRP A 141 10.73 0.71 -5.78
C TRP A 141 9.79 -0.16 -6.61
N VAL A 142 8.51 -0.26 -6.22
CA VAL A 142 7.50 -1.03 -6.97
C VAL A 142 7.28 -0.44 -8.36
N ILE A 143 7.24 0.89 -8.50
CA ILE A 143 7.08 1.56 -9.80
C ILE A 143 8.26 1.23 -10.72
N ARG A 144 9.50 1.31 -10.22
CA ARG A 144 10.69 0.95 -11.01
C ARG A 144 10.65 -0.51 -11.48
N LYS A 145 10.24 -1.42 -10.59
CA LYS A 145 10.09 -2.84 -10.94
C LYS A 145 9.06 -3.06 -12.03
N LEU A 146 7.87 -2.44 -11.91
CA LEU A 146 6.82 -2.53 -12.93
C LEU A 146 7.24 -1.95 -14.27
N ASN A 147 7.96 -0.82 -14.28
CA ASN A 147 8.46 -0.23 -15.51
C ASN A 147 9.45 -1.15 -16.23
N ALA A 148 10.36 -1.79 -15.49
CA ALA A 148 11.30 -2.76 -16.05
C ALA A 148 10.57 -3.99 -16.64
N GLU A 149 9.55 -4.53 -15.95
CA GLU A 149 8.74 -5.64 -16.45
C GLU A 149 7.97 -5.25 -17.74
N ILE A 150 7.42 -4.03 -17.80
CA ILE A 150 6.74 -3.51 -19.00
C ILE A 150 7.72 -3.34 -20.17
N GLU A 151 8.93 -2.83 -19.92
CA GLU A 151 9.97 -2.70 -20.95
C GLU A 151 10.39 -4.07 -21.50
N GLU A 152 10.57 -5.07 -20.63
CA GLU A 152 10.90 -6.44 -21.01
C GLU A 152 9.77 -7.09 -21.83
N LEU A 153 8.51 -6.95 -21.39
CA LEU A 153 7.34 -7.41 -22.15
C LEU A 153 7.24 -6.73 -23.52
N THR A 154 7.51 -5.44 -23.59
CA THR A 154 7.50 -4.68 -24.84
C THR A 154 8.63 -5.12 -25.77
N ALA A 155 9.82 -5.38 -25.23
CA ALA A 155 10.96 -5.90 -25.99
C ALA A 155 10.69 -7.31 -26.53
N SER A 156 10.11 -8.19 -25.72
CA SER A 156 9.70 -9.55 -26.10
C SER A 156 8.62 -9.53 -27.20
N ALA A 157 7.58 -8.71 -27.04
CA ALA A 157 6.53 -8.56 -28.05
C ALA A 157 7.08 -8.02 -29.39
N ARG A 158 8.01 -7.06 -29.36
CA ARG A 158 8.72 -6.56 -30.56
C ARG A 158 9.60 -7.63 -31.20
N GLY A 159 10.23 -8.51 -30.41
CA GLY A 159 10.99 -9.65 -30.90
C GLY A 159 10.11 -10.68 -31.61
N SER A 160 8.96 -11.01 -31.01
CA SER A 160 7.99 -11.97 -31.58
C SER A 160 7.33 -11.47 -32.87
N MET A 161 7.11 -10.16 -33.03
CA MET A 161 6.58 -9.59 -34.27
C MET A 161 7.61 -9.52 -35.41
N ARG A 162 8.91 -9.70 -35.12
CA ARG A 162 9.99 -9.67 -36.13
C ARG A 162 10.33 -11.03 -36.72
N THR A 163 9.69 -12.12 -36.29
CA THR A 163 9.81 -13.42 -36.95
C THR A 163 8.69 -13.55 -37.99
N PRO A 164 8.90 -13.20 -39.27
CA PRO A 164 7.93 -13.58 -40.29
C PRO A 164 7.85 -15.11 -40.34
N MET A 165 6.64 -15.65 -40.50
CA MET A 165 6.40 -17.06 -40.82
C MET A 165 7.15 -17.43 -42.10
N ALA A 166 8.41 -17.82 -42.00
CA ALA A 166 9.18 -18.45 -43.06
C ALA A 166 9.10 -19.97 -42.89
N ALA A 167 7.90 -20.54 -43.02
CA ALA A 167 7.71 -21.99 -43.06
C ALA A 167 6.35 -22.37 -43.67
N ALA A 168 6.12 -22.05 -44.95
CA ALA A 168 5.12 -22.74 -45.77
C ALA A 168 5.35 -22.48 -47.27
N ALA A 169 6.52 -22.82 -47.77
CA ALA A 169 6.72 -23.00 -49.20
C ALA A 169 7.82 -24.04 -49.36
N PHE A 170 7.46 -25.32 -49.38
CA PHE A 170 8.17 -26.43 -50.04
C PHE A 170 7.49 -27.73 -49.58
N VAL A 171 6.64 -28.30 -50.44
CA VAL A 171 6.67 -29.74 -50.79
C VAL A 171 6.10 -29.87 -52.22
N GLU A 172 6.94 -30.42 -53.10
CA GLU A 172 6.72 -30.90 -54.48
C GLU A 172 5.46 -31.80 -54.61
N LYS A 173 4.83 -32.00 -55.76
CA LYS A 173 5.36 -32.44 -57.06
C LYS A 173 4.26 -32.38 -58.12
#